data_AF-A0A7X2IJ27-F1
#
_entry.id   AF-A0A7X2IJ27-F1
#
_cell.length_a   1.000
_cell.length_b   1.000
_cell.length_c   1.000
_cell.angle_alpha   90.00
_cell.angle_beta   90.00
_cell.angle_gamma   90.00
#
_symmetry.space_group_name_H-M   'P 1'
#
loop_
_entity.id
_entity.type
_entity.pdbx_description
1 polymer ?
#
loop_
_entity_poly.entity_id
_entity_poly.type
_entity_poly.pdbx_seq_one_letter_code
_entity_poly.pdbx_strand_id
1 'polypeptide(L)'
;MPLPYWVDVLGYVAAFCTTIAFVPQVWLVWRRRSAEGVSTIMYIVLSVGIILWLTYGVLLQAWPVIIANAITLGLALAVLAMKWVFRGQMPRDDSLEVARLNR
;
A
#
# COMPACT_ATOMS: atom_id res chain seq x y z
N MET A 1 -16.40 -19.80 -23.99
CA MET A 1 -16.59 -20.93 -23.06
C MET A 1 -16.43 -20.37 -21.65
N PRO A 2 -17.42 -20.52 -20.74
CA PRO A 2 -17.23 -20.09 -19.36
C PRO A 2 -16.06 -20.84 -18.74
N LEU A 3 -15.24 -20.14 -17.94
CA LEU A 3 -14.12 -20.76 -17.24
C LEU A 3 -14.64 -21.75 -16.18
N PRO A 4 -13.88 -22.80 -15.85
CA PRO A 4 -14.23 -23.68 -14.76
C PRO A 4 -14.35 -22.92 -13.43
N TYR A 5 -15.34 -23.26 -12.61
CA TYR A 5 -15.59 -22.62 -11.30
C TYR A 5 -14.36 -22.53 -10.37
N TRP A 6 -13.43 -23.50 -10.43
CA TRP A 6 -12.22 -23.48 -9.61
C TRP A 6 -11.28 -22.31 -9.93
N VAL A 7 -11.38 -21.73 -11.14
CA VAL A 7 -10.58 -20.56 -11.54
C VAL A 7 -11.03 -19.33 -10.76
N ASP A 8 -12.33 -19.14 -10.55
CA ASP A 8 -12.86 -18.03 -9.76
C ASP A 8 -12.47 -18.18 -8.28
N VAL A 9 -12.55 -19.40 -7.74
CA VAL A 9 -12.10 -19.69 -6.37
C VAL A 9 -10.61 -19.37 -6.21
N LEU A 10 -9.77 -19.78 -7.15
CA LEU A 10 -8.34 -19.44 -7.15
C LEU A 10 -8.14 -17.93 -7.19
N GLY A 11 -8.90 -17.21 -8.02
CA GLY A 11 -8.89 -15.75 -8.11
C GLY A 11 -9.23 -15.08 -6.77
N TYR A 12 -10.26 -15.57 -6.07
CA TYR A 12 -10.63 -15.04 -4.75
C TYR A 12 -9.58 -15.34 -3.67
N VAL A 13 -8.97 -16.53 -3.67
CA VAL A 13 -7.91 -16.87 -2.72
C VAL A 13 -6.66 -16.00 -2.98
N ALA A 14 -6.27 -15.84 -4.25
CA ALA A 14 -5.15 -14.98 -4.62
C ALA A 14 -5.43 -13.51 -4.22
N ALA A 15 -6.64 -13.01 -4.49
CA ALA A 15 -7.10 -11.69 -4.07
C ALA A 15 -7.01 -11.50 -2.54
N PHE A 16 -7.48 -12.49 -1.78
CA PHE A 16 -7.45 -12.44 -0.32
C PHE A 16 -6.02 -12.41 0.23
N CYS A 17 -5.16 -13.33 -0.22
CA CYS A 17 -3.78 -13.43 0.23
C CYS A 17 -2.97 -12.15 -0.06
N THR A 18 -3.13 -11.59 -1.26
CA THR A 18 -2.43 -10.36 -1.65
C THR A 18 -2.95 -9.15 -0.87
N THR A 19 -4.26 -9.02 -0.69
CA THR A 19 -4.84 -7.90 0.05
C THR A 19 -4.47 -7.92 1.53
N ILE A 20 -4.55 -9.09 2.19
CA ILE A 20 -4.28 -9.20 3.62
C ILE A 20 -2.79 -8.98 3.95
N ALA A 21 -1.89 -9.20 3.00
CA ALA A 21 -0.46 -8.91 3.17
C ALA A 21 -0.16 -7.43 3.43
N PHE A 22 -1.03 -6.51 3.01
CA PHE A 22 -0.88 -5.07 3.28
C PHE A 22 -1.39 -4.65 4.66
N VAL A 23 -2.23 -5.45 5.31
CA VAL A 23 -2.81 -5.13 6.63
C VAL A 23 -1.74 -5.03 7.73
N PRO A 24 -0.77 -5.97 7.87
CA PRO A 24 0.33 -5.83 8.82
C PRO A 24 1.13 -4.54 8.65
N GLN A 25 1.34 -4.10 7.40
CA GLN A 25 2.10 -2.89 7.12
C GLN A 25 1.34 -1.63 7.55
N VAL A 26 0.04 -1.55 7.25
CA VAL A 26 -0.83 -0.46 7.71
C VAL A 26 -0.86 -0.41 9.25
N TRP A 27 -1.06 -1.56 9.89
CA TRP A 27 -1.10 -1.66 11.35
C TRP A 27 0.21 -1.24 11.99
N LEU A 28 1.36 -1.63 11.42
CA LEU A 28 2.67 -1.26 11.94
C LEU A 28 2.90 0.25 11.88
N VAL A 29 2.59 0.89 10.75
CA VAL A 29 2.72 2.34 10.58
C VAL A 29 1.80 3.08 11.54
N TRP A 30 0.55 2.62 11.69
CA TRP A 30 -0.39 3.19 12.64
C TRP A 30 0.10 3.06 14.08
N ARG A 31 0.56 1.88 14.48
CA ARG A 31 1.02 1.59 15.85
C ARG A 31 2.28 2.36 16.20
N ARG A 32 3.24 2.45 15.27
CA ARG A 32 4.49 3.19 15.48
C ARG A 32 4.33 4.71 15.35
N ARG A 33 3.18 5.18 14.82
CA ARG A 33 2.96 6.58 14.43
C ARG A 33 4.09 7.12 13.55
N SER A 34 4.73 6.25 12.79
CA SER A 34 5.88 6.55 11.94
C SER A 34 5.83 5.67 10.70
N ALA A 35 6.10 6.29 9.55
CA ALA A 35 6.29 5.60 8.27
C ALA A 35 7.75 5.68 7.80
N GLU A 36 8.68 5.81 8.76
CA GLU A 36 10.11 5.74 8.51
C GLU A 36 10.49 4.40 7.87
N GLY A 37 11.35 4.42 6.85
CA GLY A 37 11.72 3.24 6.06
C GLY A 37 10.70 2.83 4.99
N VAL A 38 9.47 3.37 4.98
CA VAL A 38 8.50 3.08 3.91
C VAL A 38 8.84 3.91 2.67
N SER A 39 8.98 3.32 1.48
CA SER A 39 9.27 4.08 0.26
C SER A 39 8.01 4.79 -0.28
N THR A 40 8.04 6.12 -0.41
CA THR A 40 6.91 6.87 -0.99
C THR A 40 6.74 6.57 -2.47
N ILE A 41 7.83 6.51 -3.22
CA ILE A 41 7.82 6.27 -4.68
C ILE A 41 7.20 4.91 -4.97
N MET A 42 7.56 3.88 -4.19
CA MET A 42 6.99 2.54 -4.32
C MET A 42 5.46 2.58 -4.22
N TYR A 43 4.90 3.26 -3.21
CA TYR A 43 3.45 3.34 -3.03
C TYR A 43 2.76 4.18 -4.10
N ILE A 44 3.42 5.21 -4.65
CA ILE A 44 2.87 5.99 -5.78
C ILE A 44 2.78 5.10 -7.02
N VAL A 45 3.88 4.44 -7.40
CA VAL A 45 3.92 3.55 -8.57
C VAL A 45 2.94 2.39 -8.39
N LEU A 46 2.88 1.80 -7.19
CA LEU A 46 1.91 0.76 -6.85
C LEU A 46 0.47 1.26 -7.04
N SER A 47 0.14 2.46 -6.54
CA SER A 47 -1.21 3.03 -6.66
C SER A 47 -1.61 3.24 -8.13
N VAL A 48 -0.69 3.75 -8.96
CA VAL A 48 -0.91 3.89 -10.41
C VAL A 48 -1.14 2.52 -11.05
N GLY A 49 -0.30 1.54 -10.74
CA GLY A 49 -0.45 0.16 -11.24
C GLY A 49 -1.79 -0.46 -10.85
N ILE A 50 -2.23 -0.29 -9.60
CA ILE A 50 -3.52 -0.78 -9.11
C ILE A 50 -4.69 -0.10 -9.82
N ILE A 51 -4.62 1.20 -10.09
CA ILE A 51 -5.66 1.91 -10.86
C ILE A 51 -5.76 1.34 -12.28
N LEU A 52 -4.62 1.06 -12.92
CA LEU A 52 -4.59 0.41 -14.24
C LEU A 52 -5.18 -1.01 -14.19
N TRP A 53 -4.83 -1.80 -13.17
CA TRP A 53 -5.39 -3.14 -12.96
C TRP A 53 -6.89 -3.13 -12.67
N LEU A 54 -7.37 -2.14 -11.91
CA LEU A 54 -8.78 -1.96 -11.61
C LEU A 54 -9.55 -1.60 -12.88
N THR A 55 -9.02 -0.68 -13.69
CA THR A 55 -9.56 -0.33 -15.01
C THR A 55 -9.63 -1.57 -15.90
N TYR A 56 -8.55 -2.34 -15.99
CA TYR A 56 -8.49 -3.59 -16.73
C TYR A 56 -9.52 -4.62 -16.24
N GLY A 57 -9.62 -4.82 -14.92
CA GLY A 57 -10.57 -5.75 -14.31
C GLY A 57 -12.02 -5.38 -14.60
N VAL A 58 -12.37 -4.10 -14.54
CA VAL A 58 -13.71 -3.59 -14.89
C VAL A 58 -14.03 -3.86 -16.36
N LEU A 59 -13.10 -3.57 -17.27
CA LEU A 59 -13.28 -3.84 -18.71
C LEU A 59 -13.50 -5.33 -19.00
N LEU A 60 -12.91 -6.22 -18.22
CA LEU A 60 -13.08 -7.67 -18.34
C LEU A 60 -14.20 -8.26 -17.46
N GLN A 61 -14.90 -7.44 -16.67
CA GLN A 61 -15.87 -7.91 -15.67
C GLN A 61 -15.29 -8.96 -14.69
N ALA A 62 -14.00 -8.86 -14.39
CA ALA A 62 -13.27 -9.79 -13.54
C ALA A 62 -13.42 -9.40 -12.05
N TRP A 63 -14.54 -9.76 -11.43
CA TRP A 63 -14.88 -9.40 -10.05
C TRP A 63 -13.78 -9.66 -9.01
N PRO A 64 -13.06 -10.80 -9.01
CA PRO A 64 -11.97 -11.02 -8.05
C PRO A 64 -10.86 -9.97 -8.17
N VAL A 65 -10.51 -9.59 -9.41
CA VAL A 65 -9.48 -8.57 -9.70
C VAL A 65 -9.95 -7.20 -9.25
N ILE A 66 -11.22 -6.84 -9.53
CA ILE A 66 -11.80 -5.55 -9.16
C ILE A 66 -11.79 -5.39 -7.63
N ILE A 67 -12.32 -6.37 -6.90
CA ILE A 67 -12.44 -6.32 -5.43
C ILE A 67 -11.06 -6.25 -4.78
N ALA A 68 -10.10 -7.09 -5.23
CA ALA A 68 -8.74 -7.11 -4.69
C ALA A 68 -8.03 -5.76 -4.86
N ASN A 69 -8.08 -5.19 -6.07
CA ASN A 69 -7.41 -3.95 -6.38
C ASN A 69 -8.06 -2.76 -5.69
N ALA A 70 -9.40 -2.75 -5.54
CA ALA A 70 -10.10 -1.69 -4.82
C ALA A 70 -9.67 -1.62 -3.35
N ILE A 71 -9.62 -2.78 -2.65
CA ILE A 71 -9.20 -2.82 -1.25
C ILE A 71 -7.72 -2.48 -1.12
N THR A 72 -6.88 -3.04 -1.99
CA THR A 72 -5.43 -2.78 -1.98
C THR A 72 -5.12 -1.30 -2.22
N LEU A 73 -5.84 -0.63 -3.13
CA LEU A 73 -5.71 0.81 -3.36
C LEU A 73 -6.03 1.59 -2.08
N GLY A 74 -7.12 1.25 -1.40
CA GLY A 74 -7.49 1.87 -0.12
C GLY A 74 -6.40 1.74 0.94
N LEU A 75 -5.82 0.54 1.09
CA LEU A 75 -4.72 0.28 2.02
C LEU A 75 -3.45 1.06 1.62
N ALA A 76 -3.10 1.09 0.34
CA ALA A 76 -1.94 1.82 -0.17
C ALA A 76 -2.05 3.33 0.07
N LEU A 77 -3.23 3.90 -0.21
CA LEU A 77 -3.52 5.31 0.06
C LEU A 77 -3.52 5.62 1.56
N ALA A 78 -4.00 4.72 2.42
CA ALA A 78 -3.92 4.88 3.86
C ALA A 78 -2.47 4.96 4.35
N VAL A 79 -1.56 4.12 3.84
CA VAL A 79 -0.12 4.20 4.16
C VAL A 79 0.48 5.53 3.70
N LEU A 80 0.18 5.97 2.48
CA LEU A 80 0.66 7.26 1.96
C LEU A 80 0.13 8.44 2.80
N ALA A 81 -1.15 8.43 3.16
CA ALA A 81 -1.76 9.44 4.02
C ALA A 81 -1.10 9.47 5.40
N MET A 82 -0.93 8.31 6.05
CA MET A 82 -0.22 8.21 7.33
C MET A 82 1.20 8.73 7.23
N LYS A 83 1.92 8.42 6.14
CA LYS A 83 3.27 8.93 5.92
C LYS A 83 3.30 10.45 5.80
N TRP A 84 2.30 11.06 5.17
CA TRP A 84 2.18 12.51 5.12
C TRP A 84 1.90 13.11 6.49
N VAL A 85 0.97 12.52 7.25
CA VAL A 85 0.62 13.00 8.61
C VAL A 85 1.81 12.88 9.56
N PHE A 86 2.58 11.79 9.49
CA PHE A 86 3.70 11.54 10.39
C PHE A 86 5.04 12.14 9.90
N ARG A 87 5.09 12.73 8.70
CA ARG A 87 6.29 13.40 8.17
C ARG A 87 6.81 14.52 9.08
N GLY A 88 5.92 15.17 9.83
CA GLY A 88 6.27 16.23 10.79
C GLY A 88 6.94 15.74 12.09
N GLN A 89 7.07 14.41 12.27
CA GLN A 89 7.68 13.79 13.45
C GLN A 89 9.08 13.22 13.16
N MET A 90 9.70 13.57 12.02
CA MET A 90 11.09 13.17 11.75
C MET A 90 11.98 13.62 12.91
N PRO A 91 12.76 12.71 13.52
CA PRO A 91 13.77 13.09 14.50
C PRO A 91 14.64 14.19 13.91
N ARG A 92 14.90 15.25 14.71
CA ARG A 92 15.91 16.25 14.31
C ARG A 92 17.21 15.50 14.04
N ASP A 93 17.86 15.89 12.95
CA ASP A 93 19.21 15.42 12.68
C ASP A 93 20.17 16.07 13.68
N ASP A 94 20.26 15.47 14.86
CA ASP A 94 21.09 15.96 15.97
C ASP A 94 22.59 15.92 15.62
N SER A 95 22.97 15.21 14.55
CA SER A 95 24.35 15.22 14.05
C SER A 95 24.78 16.61 13.54
N LEU A 96 23.82 17.40 13.03
CA LEU A 96 24.05 18.80 12.65
C LEU A 96 24.16 19.73 13.86
N GLU A 97 23.53 19.38 14.99
CA GLU A 97 23.62 20.15 16.24
C GLU A 97 24.96 19.89 16.94
N VAL A 98 25.39 18.62 17.02
CA VAL A 98 26.73 18.26 17.50
C VAL A 98 27.84 18.88 16.65
N ALA A 99 27.66 18.94 15.33
CA ALA A 99 28.61 19.60 14.43
C ALA A 99 28.67 21.12 14.60
N ARG A 100 27.59 21.76 15.08
CA ARG A 100 27.56 23.20 15.40
C ARG A 100 28.18 23.51 16.76
N LEU A 101 28.02 22.62 17.74
CA LEU A 101 28.60 22.77 19.08
C LEU A 101 30.12 22.57 19.10
N ASN A 102 30.66 21.84 18.11
CA ASN A 102 32.10 21.60 17.94
C ASN A 102 32.80 22.60 16.99
N ARG A 103 32.13 23.68 16.58
CA ARG A 103 32.74 24.82 15.87
C ARG A 103 32.91 26.00 16.81
#